data_AF-A0A7S1RFV1-F1
#
_entry.id   AF-A0A7S1RFV1-F1
#
_cell.length_a   1.000
_cell.length_b   1.000
_cell.length_c   1.000
_cell.angle_alpha   90.00
_cell.angle_beta   90.00
_cell.angle_gamma   90.00
#
_symmetry.space_group_name_H-M   'P 1'
#
loop_
_entity.id
_entity.type
_entity.pdbx_description
1 polymer ?
#
loop_
_entity_poly.entity_id
_entity_poly.type
_entity_poly.pdbx_seq_one_letter_code
_entity_poly.pdbx_strand_id
1 'polypeptide(L)'
;MAFSIMQASGELRRLRSDGTDGHAASLLPAARPASPVAFGAVSRTADAIRSDTDDLLRFLEADLPHYEDFLPACVSHAKKVVLGIDAAYTDAQLQNVLENECWLDKKFITVEDGFDHEEACKKFGKQLTDARMKELDSGSMEGYEDFCKDYYIHKGGAISEAKIESNTTEDDIFEKEYEKHYSKGRSNERARHEASKKVQEHKDKVAGSETEKKDRFPIWPVALVLVGIAAFILTGIFIKSRR
;
A
#
# COMPACT_ATOMS: atom_id res chain seq x y z
N MET A 1 -10.84 12.48 1.86
CA MET A 1 -10.64 13.50 2.93
C MET A 1 -10.71 12.89 4.33
N ALA A 2 -10.35 11.60 4.52
CA ALA A 2 -10.04 11.01 5.83
C ALA A 2 -8.93 11.76 6.62
N PHE A 3 -8.20 12.64 5.94
CA PHE A 3 -7.19 13.55 6.48
C PHE A 3 -7.75 14.73 7.31
N SER A 4 -8.99 15.18 7.06
CA SER A 4 -9.56 16.34 7.77
C SER A 4 -10.10 16.00 9.16
N ILE A 5 -10.54 14.76 9.40
CA ILE A 5 -11.15 14.38 10.70
C ILE A 5 -10.10 13.96 11.74
N MET A 6 -8.88 13.63 11.34
CA MET A 6 -7.77 13.44 12.28
C MET A 6 -7.26 14.75 12.91
N GLN A 7 -7.41 15.89 12.25
CA GLN A 7 -7.14 17.19 12.86
C GLN A 7 -8.27 17.64 13.81
N ALA A 8 -9.53 17.27 13.54
CA ALA A 8 -10.67 17.72 14.35
C ALA A 8 -10.95 16.87 15.60
N SER A 9 -10.51 15.60 15.63
CA SER A 9 -10.83 14.67 16.72
C SER A 9 -9.88 14.74 17.93
N GLY A 10 -8.79 15.52 17.83
CA GLY A 10 -7.86 15.77 18.94
C GLY A 10 -8.37 16.76 19.99
N GLU A 11 -9.44 17.53 19.71
CA GLU A 11 -9.88 18.64 20.57
C GLU A 11 -11.23 18.41 21.27
N LEU A 12 -11.88 17.26 21.06
CA LEU A 12 -13.23 17.00 21.58
C LEU A 12 -13.38 15.75 22.48
N ARG A 13 -12.33 15.38 23.22
CA ARG A 13 -12.47 14.58 24.45
C ARG A 13 -12.13 15.39 25.69
N ARG A 14 -13.01 16.35 26.03
CA ARG A 14 -13.12 16.87 27.41
C ARG A 14 -14.51 17.35 27.81
N LEU A 15 -15.61 16.80 27.29
CA LEU A 15 -16.94 17.11 27.84
C LEU A 15 -17.90 15.92 27.79
N ARG A 16 -17.70 14.94 28.69
CA ARG A 16 -18.76 14.39 29.56
C ARG A 16 -18.24 13.21 30.37
N SER A 17 -18.20 13.37 31.69
CA SER A 17 -18.92 12.48 32.61
C SER A 17 -18.95 13.14 33.98
N ASP A 18 -20.12 13.68 34.34
CA ASP A 18 -20.57 13.71 35.73
C ASP A 18 -22.08 14.02 35.71
N GLY A 19 -22.83 12.92 35.57
CA GLY A 19 -24.25 12.85 35.90
C GLY A 19 -24.38 11.80 37.00
N THR A 20 -24.01 12.17 38.22
CA THR A 20 -24.16 11.34 39.42
C THR A 20 -25.52 11.62 40.05
N ASP A 21 -26.45 10.69 39.91
CA ASP A 21 -27.60 10.61 40.82
C ASP A 21 -27.43 9.39 41.74
N GLY A 22 -27.04 9.70 42.97
CA GLY A 22 -27.26 9.03 44.25
C GLY A 22 -27.26 7.51 44.35
N HIS A 23 -26.36 6.96 45.18
CA HIS A 23 -26.73 6.37 46.48
C HIS A 23 -25.53 6.20 47.44
N ALA A 24 -25.71 6.76 48.64
CA ALA A 24 -25.15 6.51 49.97
C ALA A 24 -23.75 5.87 50.19
N ALA A 25 -22.89 6.70 50.81
CA ALA A 25 -22.10 6.46 52.03
C ALA A 25 -21.09 5.29 52.10
N SER A 26 -19.78 5.62 52.11
CA SER A 26 -18.91 5.40 53.29
C SER A 26 -17.45 5.84 53.07
N LEU A 27 -16.99 6.67 54.02
CA LEU A 27 -15.63 6.82 54.58
C LEU A 27 -14.43 7.13 53.65
N LEU A 28 -14.03 8.40 53.73
CA LEU A 28 -12.85 9.06 53.17
C LEU A 28 -11.51 8.52 53.71
N PRO A 29 -10.48 8.39 52.86
CA PRO A 29 -9.10 8.69 53.22
C PRO A 29 -8.67 10.08 52.71
N ALA A 30 -7.77 10.70 53.48
CA ALA A 30 -7.36 12.09 53.40
C ALA A 30 -6.84 12.54 52.01
N ALA A 31 -7.34 13.70 51.60
CA ALA A 31 -6.95 14.42 50.39
C ALA A 31 -5.46 14.75 50.38
N ARG A 32 -4.76 14.30 49.33
CA ARG A 32 -3.44 14.83 48.94
C ARG A 32 -3.68 16.13 48.14
N PRO A 33 -2.95 17.21 48.39
CA PRO A 33 -3.07 18.44 47.60
C PRO A 33 -2.70 18.16 46.14
N ALA A 34 -3.66 18.37 45.25
CA ALA A 34 -3.46 18.29 43.81
C ALA A 34 -2.40 19.33 43.40
N SER A 35 -1.29 18.86 42.83
CA SER A 35 -0.33 19.74 42.20
C SER A 35 -0.96 20.37 40.95
N PRO A 36 -0.76 21.67 40.70
CA PRO A 36 -1.24 22.31 39.48
C PRO A 36 -0.55 21.69 38.27
N VAL A 37 -1.30 20.95 37.47
CA VAL A 37 -0.82 20.40 36.20
C VAL A 37 -0.73 21.57 35.22
N ALA A 38 0.49 21.97 34.88
CA ALA A 38 0.76 23.04 33.93
C ALA A 38 0.28 22.63 32.52
N PHE A 39 -0.87 23.16 32.10
CA PHE A 39 -1.39 23.09 30.73
C PHE A 39 -0.64 24.09 29.83
N GLY A 40 0.66 23.91 29.64
CA GLY A 40 1.50 24.85 28.88
C GLY A 40 2.45 24.14 27.93
N ALA A 41 1.93 23.49 26.87
CA ALA A 41 2.76 23.02 25.75
C ALA A 41 2.00 22.60 24.45
N VAL A 42 0.70 22.83 24.30
CA VAL A 42 -0.04 22.42 23.07
C VAL A 42 -0.14 23.60 22.11
N SER A 43 0.99 24.06 21.56
CA SER A 43 0.96 25.12 20.53
C SER A 43 1.99 24.97 19.41
N ARG A 44 2.79 23.90 19.41
CA ARG A 44 3.81 23.66 18.37
C ARG A 44 3.43 22.62 17.32
N THR A 45 2.27 21.98 17.44
CA THR A 45 1.83 20.93 16.49
C THR A 45 1.02 21.48 15.33
N ALA A 46 0.33 22.61 15.48
CA ALA A 46 -0.54 23.15 14.43
C ALA A 46 0.23 23.54 13.15
N ASP A 47 1.43 24.14 13.29
CA ASP A 47 2.25 24.53 12.13
C ASP A 47 2.90 23.32 11.43
N ALA A 48 3.24 22.26 12.18
CA ALA A 48 3.78 21.03 11.60
C ALA A 48 2.71 20.29 10.76
N ILE A 49 1.45 20.29 11.19
CA ILE A 49 0.39 19.59 10.46
C ILE A 49 -0.06 20.37 9.21
N ARG A 50 0.07 21.70 9.18
CA ARG A 50 -0.21 22.50 7.96
C ARG A 50 0.81 22.26 6.85
N SER A 51 2.08 22.04 7.20
CA SER A 51 3.12 21.73 6.20
C SER A 51 2.86 20.40 5.49
N ASP A 52 2.42 19.38 6.25
CA ASP A 52 2.12 18.05 5.69
C ASP A 52 0.91 18.10 4.73
N THR A 53 -0.04 19.02 4.92
CA THR A 53 -1.20 19.16 4.04
C THR A 53 -0.90 19.91 2.74
N ASP A 54 -0.01 20.91 2.76
CA ASP A 54 0.37 21.67 1.55
C ASP A 54 1.20 20.81 0.58
N ASP A 55 2.08 19.94 1.09
CA ASP A 55 2.81 18.97 0.26
C ASP A 55 1.86 17.93 -0.37
N LEU A 56 0.76 17.61 0.31
CA LEU A 56 -0.26 16.66 -0.15
C LEU A 56 -1.18 17.29 -1.22
N LEU A 57 -1.57 18.55 -1.06
CA LEU A 57 -2.32 19.30 -2.08
C LEU A 57 -1.51 19.50 -3.36
N ARG A 58 -0.20 19.74 -3.24
CA ARG A 58 0.70 19.83 -4.39
C ARG A 58 0.82 18.51 -5.16
N PHE A 59 0.56 17.39 -4.49
CA PHE A 59 0.52 16.05 -5.08
C PHE A 59 -0.78 15.77 -5.86
N LEU A 60 -1.87 16.49 -5.57
CA LEU A 60 -3.16 16.28 -6.22
C LEU A 60 -3.27 17.01 -7.57
N GLU A 61 -2.49 18.06 -7.80
CA GLU A 61 -2.41 18.76 -9.09
C GLU A 61 -1.19 18.34 -9.95
N ALA A 62 -0.25 17.59 -9.38
CA ALA A 62 0.94 17.12 -10.08
C ALA A 62 0.71 15.75 -10.75
N ASP A 63 1.38 15.52 -11.87
CA ASP A 63 1.47 14.19 -12.47
C ASP A 63 1.90 13.16 -11.42
N LEU A 64 1.23 12.00 -11.39
CA LEU A 64 1.55 10.91 -10.47
C LEU A 64 3.04 10.56 -10.62
N PRO A 65 3.82 10.49 -9.52
CA PRO A 65 5.24 10.15 -9.59
C PRO A 65 5.42 8.72 -10.11
N HIS A 66 6.63 8.37 -10.53
CA HIS A 66 6.92 7.01 -10.96
C HIS A 66 6.61 6.01 -9.82
N TYR A 67 6.09 4.83 -10.17
CA TYR A 67 5.62 3.85 -9.19
C TYR A 67 6.67 3.46 -8.13
N GLU A 68 7.95 3.44 -8.52
CA GLU A 68 9.08 3.15 -7.63
C GLU A 68 9.26 4.18 -6.50
N ASP A 69 8.96 5.45 -6.77
CA ASP A 69 9.01 6.52 -5.79
C ASP A 69 7.69 6.62 -5.02
N PHE A 70 6.58 6.35 -5.71
CA PHE A 70 5.24 6.36 -5.13
C PHE A 70 5.06 5.32 -4.01
N LEU A 71 5.42 4.06 -4.29
CA LEU A 71 5.10 2.93 -3.43
C LEU A 71 5.64 3.10 -1.99
N PRO A 72 6.94 3.35 -1.75
CA PRO A 72 7.45 3.48 -0.39
C PRO A 72 6.86 4.69 0.35
N ALA A 73 6.58 5.79 -0.36
CA ALA A 73 5.93 6.97 0.20
C ALA A 73 4.48 6.66 0.61
N CYS A 74 3.73 6.00 -0.25
CA CYS A 74 2.35 5.58 0.01
C CYS A 74 2.26 4.62 1.19
N VAL A 75 3.11 3.59 1.25
CA VAL A 75 3.11 2.63 2.37
C VAL A 75 3.40 3.34 3.68
N SER A 76 4.45 4.16 3.73
CA SER A 76 4.79 4.97 4.91
C SER A 76 3.61 5.83 5.37
N HIS A 77 2.91 6.45 4.42
CA HIS A 77 1.75 7.28 4.68
C HIS A 77 0.55 6.49 5.21
N ALA A 78 0.19 5.40 4.53
CA ALA A 78 -0.93 4.53 4.93
C ALA A 78 -0.74 3.99 6.36
N LYS A 79 0.49 3.60 6.73
CA LYS A 79 0.82 3.24 8.11
C LYS A 79 0.56 4.36 9.11
N LYS A 80 1.03 5.57 8.81
CA LYS A 80 0.84 6.73 9.69
C LYS A 80 -0.65 7.00 9.91
N VAL A 81 -1.46 6.90 8.86
CA VAL A 81 -2.92 7.04 8.95
C VAL A 81 -3.50 5.97 9.88
N VAL A 82 -3.22 4.69 9.64
CA VAL A 82 -3.75 3.60 10.48
C VAL A 82 -3.32 3.76 11.94
N LEU A 83 -2.03 4.04 12.21
CA LEU A 83 -1.53 4.27 13.57
C LEU A 83 -2.21 5.45 14.27
N GLY A 84 -2.57 6.49 13.51
CA GLY A 84 -3.34 7.60 14.06
C GLY A 84 -4.77 7.20 14.41
N ILE A 85 -5.41 6.32 13.62
CA ILE A 85 -6.78 5.87 13.86
C ILE A 85 -6.79 4.92 15.07
N ASP A 86 -5.83 4.01 15.12
CA ASP A 86 -5.65 3.05 16.21
C ASP A 86 -5.39 3.71 17.57
N ALA A 87 -4.87 4.95 17.58
CA ALA A 87 -4.73 5.72 18.82
C ALA A 87 -6.08 6.12 19.43
N ALA A 88 -7.15 6.21 18.62
CA ALA A 88 -8.47 6.68 19.04
C ALA A 88 -9.56 5.60 18.98
N TYR A 89 -9.37 4.58 18.14
CA TYR A 89 -10.32 3.51 17.80
C TYR A 89 -9.64 2.14 17.88
N THR A 90 -10.42 1.07 18.00
CA THR A 90 -9.89 -0.30 17.93
C THR A 90 -9.79 -0.78 16.47
N ASP A 91 -8.98 -1.81 16.20
CA ASP A 91 -8.88 -2.40 14.85
C ASP A 91 -10.25 -2.88 14.32
N ALA A 92 -11.13 -3.36 15.21
CA ALA A 92 -12.49 -3.77 14.88
C ALA A 92 -13.41 -2.60 14.45
N GLN A 93 -13.03 -1.36 14.79
CA GLN A 93 -13.75 -0.14 14.44
C GLN A 93 -13.17 0.55 13.21
N LEU A 94 -11.94 0.22 12.80
CA LEU A 94 -11.20 0.87 11.72
C LEU A 94 -12.02 0.94 10.42
N GLN A 95 -12.59 -0.19 9.98
CA GLN A 95 -13.41 -0.23 8.77
C GLN A 95 -14.62 0.70 8.87
N ASN A 96 -15.37 0.63 9.97
CA ASN A 96 -16.58 1.45 10.15
C ASN A 96 -16.26 2.94 10.20
N VAL A 97 -15.12 3.31 10.81
CA VAL A 97 -14.66 4.70 10.83
C VAL A 97 -14.35 5.15 9.40
N LEU A 98 -13.55 4.39 8.65
CA LEU A 98 -13.21 4.72 7.26
C LEU A 98 -14.44 4.79 6.34
N GLU A 99 -15.40 3.89 6.48
CA GLU A 99 -16.65 3.92 5.70
C GLU A 99 -17.53 5.12 6.05
N ASN A 100 -17.58 5.53 7.32
CA ASN A 100 -18.31 6.73 7.73
C ASN A 100 -17.67 8.00 7.17
N GLU A 101 -16.33 8.07 7.14
CA GLU A 101 -15.62 9.16 6.47
C GLU A 101 -15.99 9.26 4.99
N CYS A 102 -16.05 8.12 4.28
CA CYS A 102 -16.51 8.10 2.88
C CYS A 102 -17.93 8.65 2.70
N TRP A 103 -18.82 8.36 3.65
CA TRP A 103 -20.19 8.89 3.61
C TRP A 103 -20.24 10.39 3.88
N LEU A 104 -19.43 10.89 4.82
CA LEU A 104 -19.32 12.31 5.13
C LEU A 104 -18.77 13.09 3.94
N ASP A 105 -17.73 12.56 3.27
CA ASP A 105 -17.14 13.18 2.09
C ASP A 105 -18.22 13.40 1.02
N LYS A 106 -19.04 12.39 0.71
CA LYS A 106 -20.17 12.52 -0.24
C LYS A 106 -21.20 13.58 0.15
N LYS A 107 -21.47 13.76 1.45
CA LYS A 107 -22.57 14.61 1.94
C LYS A 107 -22.20 16.08 2.01
N PHE A 108 -20.91 16.40 2.18
CA PHE A 108 -20.46 17.74 2.50
C PHE A 108 -19.49 18.33 1.45
N ILE A 109 -19.50 17.80 0.21
CA ILE A 109 -18.51 18.16 -0.83
C ILE A 109 -18.48 19.66 -1.13
N THR A 110 -17.30 20.26 -0.88
CA THR A 110 -16.85 21.51 -1.53
C THR A 110 -15.51 21.35 -2.25
N VAL A 111 -14.78 20.25 -2.05
CA VAL A 111 -13.46 19.95 -2.62
C VAL A 111 -13.42 18.48 -3.02
N GLU A 112 -12.75 18.12 -4.13
CA GLU A 112 -12.54 16.70 -4.50
C GLU A 112 -11.61 16.02 -3.49
N ASP A 113 -12.03 14.86 -2.99
CA ASP A 113 -11.40 14.15 -1.88
C ASP A 113 -10.37 13.09 -2.33
N GLY A 114 -10.17 13.00 -3.64
CA GLY A 114 -9.30 12.04 -4.30
C GLY A 114 -9.94 10.69 -4.61
N PHE A 115 -11.24 10.49 -4.37
CA PHE A 115 -11.98 9.32 -4.84
C PHE A 115 -13.13 9.77 -5.72
N ASP A 116 -13.19 9.26 -6.95
CA ASP A 116 -14.24 9.70 -7.88
C ASP A 116 -15.64 9.31 -7.37
N HIS A 117 -15.74 8.22 -6.60
CA HIS A 117 -17.00 7.59 -6.19
C HIS A 117 -16.96 7.02 -4.76
N GLU A 118 -18.11 7.02 -4.06
CA GLU A 118 -18.28 6.47 -2.71
C GLU A 118 -17.88 4.99 -2.63
N GLU A 119 -18.18 4.23 -3.68
CA GLU A 119 -17.86 2.81 -3.79
C GLU A 119 -16.36 2.57 -3.79
N ALA A 120 -15.59 3.43 -4.46
CA ALA A 120 -14.13 3.36 -4.45
C ALA A 120 -13.60 3.63 -3.04
N CYS A 121 -14.08 4.68 -2.38
CA CYS A 121 -13.69 5.02 -1.01
C CYS A 121 -13.96 3.85 -0.04
N LYS A 122 -15.14 3.23 -0.09
CA LYS A 122 -15.47 2.05 0.75
C LYS A 122 -14.57 0.86 0.44
N LYS A 123 -14.30 0.59 -0.84
CA LYS A 123 -13.38 -0.47 -1.26
C LYS A 123 -11.99 -0.26 -0.65
N PHE A 124 -11.44 0.94 -0.77
CA PHE A 124 -10.12 1.28 -0.25
C PHE A 124 -10.09 1.29 1.28
N GLY A 125 -11.16 1.75 1.94
CA GLY A 125 -11.29 1.67 3.41
C GLY A 125 -11.24 0.23 3.91
N LYS A 126 -11.91 -0.69 3.21
CA LYS A 126 -11.83 -2.13 3.50
C LYS A 126 -10.43 -2.66 3.26
N GLN A 127 -9.82 -2.39 2.10
CA GLN A 127 -8.47 -2.86 1.78
C GLN A 127 -7.42 -2.39 2.80
N LEU A 128 -7.53 -1.15 3.27
CA LEU A 128 -6.64 -0.62 4.31
C LEU A 128 -6.83 -1.33 5.66
N THR A 129 -8.08 -1.69 5.99
CA THR A 129 -8.37 -2.49 7.19
C THR A 129 -7.80 -3.91 7.05
N ASP A 130 -8.01 -4.56 5.90
CA ASP A 130 -7.48 -5.90 5.62
C ASP A 130 -5.95 -5.90 5.67
N ALA A 131 -5.31 -4.84 5.15
CA ALA A 131 -3.86 -4.64 5.23
C ALA A 131 -3.36 -4.55 6.69
N ARG A 132 -4.08 -3.79 7.54
CA ARG A 132 -3.76 -3.70 8.97
C ARG A 132 -3.89 -5.04 9.68
N MET A 133 -4.98 -5.78 9.43
CA MET A 133 -5.16 -7.11 10.03
C MET A 133 -4.04 -8.05 9.59
N LYS A 134 -3.65 -8.04 8.31
CA LYS A 134 -2.51 -8.83 7.80
C LYS A 134 -1.19 -8.45 8.48
N GLU A 135 -0.93 -7.16 8.71
CA GLU A 135 0.24 -6.69 9.47
C GLU A 135 0.23 -7.21 10.91
N LEU A 136 -0.92 -7.19 11.58
CA LEU A 136 -1.04 -7.67 12.96
C LEU A 136 -0.84 -9.19 13.07
N ASP A 137 -1.37 -9.96 12.13
CA ASP A 137 -1.30 -11.42 12.14
C ASP A 137 0.08 -11.95 11.76
N SER A 138 0.72 -11.33 10.76
CA SER A 138 1.95 -11.85 10.14
C SER A 138 3.20 -10.98 10.39
N GLY A 139 3.03 -9.71 10.76
CA GLY A 139 4.10 -8.71 10.76
C GLY A 139 4.50 -8.22 9.35
N SER A 140 3.82 -8.67 8.30
CA SER A 140 4.16 -8.34 6.90
C SER A 140 3.61 -6.98 6.46
N MET A 141 4.34 -6.31 5.56
CA MET A 141 3.95 -5.05 4.93
C MET A 141 3.20 -5.22 3.60
N GLU A 142 3.11 -6.45 3.11
CA GLU A 142 2.59 -6.80 1.79
C GLU A 142 1.15 -6.28 1.56
N GLY A 143 0.28 -6.34 2.58
CA GLY A 143 -1.08 -5.82 2.47
C GLY A 143 -1.14 -4.32 2.18
N TYR A 144 -0.19 -3.54 2.72
CA TYR A 144 -0.08 -2.11 2.42
C TYR A 144 0.48 -1.86 1.02
N GLU A 145 1.42 -2.70 0.55
CA GLU A 145 1.96 -2.61 -0.80
C GLU A 145 0.86 -2.86 -1.85
N ASP A 146 0.04 -3.88 -1.64
CA ASP A 146 -1.13 -4.19 -2.48
C ASP A 146 -2.15 -3.05 -2.48
N PHE A 147 -2.48 -2.51 -1.31
CA PHE A 147 -3.35 -1.34 -1.18
C PHE A 147 -2.83 -0.14 -1.99
N CYS A 148 -1.54 0.17 -1.85
CA CYS A 148 -0.90 1.29 -2.54
C CYS A 148 -0.83 1.07 -4.06
N LYS A 149 -0.61 -0.17 -4.50
CA LYS A 149 -0.64 -0.54 -5.92
C LYS A 149 -2.01 -0.30 -6.53
N ASP A 150 -3.06 -0.78 -5.88
CA ASP A 150 -4.44 -0.59 -6.33
C ASP A 150 -4.82 0.90 -6.36
N TYR A 151 -4.35 1.66 -5.36
CA TYR A 151 -4.59 3.10 -5.29
C TYR A 151 -3.88 3.86 -6.43
N TYR A 152 -2.63 3.50 -6.73
CA TYR A 152 -1.88 4.09 -7.83
C TYR A 152 -2.59 3.90 -9.18
N ILE A 153 -3.09 2.69 -9.45
CA ILE A 153 -3.85 2.37 -10.66
C ILE A 153 -5.17 3.15 -10.68
N HIS A 154 -5.88 3.23 -9.54
CA HIS A 154 -7.11 3.99 -9.44
C HIS A 154 -6.92 5.48 -9.78
N LYS A 155 -5.77 6.05 -9.41
CA LYS A 155 -5.38 7.42 -9.75
C LYS A 155 -4.92 7.62 -11.20
N GLY A 156 -5.06 6.61 -12.05
CA GLY A 156 -4.65 6.66 -13.46
C GLY A 156 -3.17 6.35 -13.69
N GLY A 157 -2.44 5.93 -12.66
CA GLY A 157 -1.07 5.48 -12.78
C GLY A 157 -0.98 4.18 -13.58
N ALA A 158 -0.02 4.10 -14.51
CA ALA A 158 0.30 2.87 -15.23
C ALA A 158 1.52 2.20 -14.59
N ILE A 159 1.37 0.94 -14.19
CA ILE A 159 2.49 0.10 -13.77
C ILE A 159 2.85 -0.78 -14.96
N SER A 160 4.10 -0.75 -15.41
CA SER A 160 4.54 -1.61 -16.51
C SER A 160 4.28 -3.08 -16.15
N GLU A 161 3.47 -3.79 -16.93
CA GLU A 161 3.06 -5.18 -16.69
C GLU A 161 4.26 -6.12 -16.48
N ALA A 162 5.39 -5.81 -17.12
CA ALA A 162 6.66 -6.49 -16.95
C ALA A 162 7.17 -6.56 -15.48
N LYS A 163 6.64 -5.71 -14.59
CA LYS A 163 6.99 -5.66 -13.17
C LYS A 163 5.94 -6.27 -12.25
N ILE A 164 4.71 -6.49 -12.75
CA ILE A 164 3.63 -7.12 -11.98
C ILE A 164 3.77 -8.64 -12.01
N GLU A 165 4.19 -9.20 -13.16
CA GLU A 165 4.36 -10.64 -13.32
C GLU A 165 5.49 -11.21 -12.46
N SER A 166 6.49 -10.40 -12.07
CA SER A 166 7.62 -10.89 -11.25
C SER A 166 7.29 -11.09 -9.78
N ASN A 167 6.20 -10.51 -9.27
CA ASN A 167 5.85 -10.56 -7.84
C ASN A 167 4.67 -11.48 -7.52
N THR A 168 3.96 -12.01 -8.52
CA THR A 168 2.89 -12.98 -8.25
C THR A 168 3.54 -14.33 -7.96
N THR A 169 3.52 -14.76 -6.71
CA THR A 169 4.10 -16.05 -6.33
C THR A 169 3.22 -17.20 -6.80
N GLU A 170 3.80 -18.39 -6.96
CA GLU A 170 3.04 -19.60 -7.29
C GLU A 170 1.92 -19.87 -6.27
N ASP A 171 2.15 -19.48 -5.02
CA ASP A 171 1.21 -19.62 -3.92
C ASP A 171 0.00 -18.68 -4.10
N ASP A 172 0.20 -17.43 -4.54
CA ASP A 172 -0.90 -16.49 -4.82
C ASP A 172 -1.83 -16.97 -5.95
N ILE A 173 -1.24 -17.60 -6.97
CA ILE A 173 -1.99 -18.18 -8.10
C ILE A 173 -2.80 -19.38 -7.62
N PHE A 174 -2.18 -20.22 -6.78
CA PHE A 174 -2.83 -21.39 -6.24
C PHE A 174 -4.02 -21.02 -5.34
N GLU A 175 -3.84 -20.06 -4.43
CA GLU A 175 -4.87 -19.64 -3.48
C GLU A 175 -6.08 -19.00 -4.17
N LYS A 176 -5.86 -18.06 -5.10
CA LYS A 176 -6.94 -17.43 -5.89
C LYS A 176 -7.76 -18.46 -6.68
N GLU A 177 -7.10 -19.44 -7.30
CA GLU A 177 -7.82 -20.44 -8.08
C GLU A 177 -8.49 -21.48 -7.17
N TYR A 178 -7.89 -21.82 -6.03
CA TYR A 178 -8.49 -22.69 -5.02
C TYR A 178 -9.81 -22.08 -4.47
N GLU A 179 -9.82 -20.82 -4.05
CA GLU A 179 -11.02 -20.13 -3.55
C GLU A 179 -12.16 -20.08 -4.59
N LYS A 180 -11.81 -19.83 -5.84
CA LYS A 180 -12.75 -19.82 -6.98
C LYS A 180 -13.39 -21.19 -7.22
N HIS A 181 -12.68 -22.27 -6.95
CA HIS A 181 -13.23 -23.63 -7.06
C HIS A 181 -14.00 -24.05 -5.80
N TYR A 182 -13.54 -23.63 -4.62
CA TYR A 182 -14.19 -23.88 -3.34
C TYR A 182 -15.57 -23.21 -3.26
N SER A 183 -15.67 -21.93 -3.64
CA SER A 183 -16.94 -21.17 -3.68
C SER A 183 -18.00 -21.76 -4.61
N LYS A 184 -17.61 -22.62 -5.56
CA LYS A 184 -18.54 -23.35 -6.45
C LYS A 184 -19.07 -24.66 -5.86
N GLY A 185 -18.77 -24.96 -4.60
CA GLY A 185 -19.22 -26.17 -3.91
C GLY A 185 -18.59 -27.46 -4.44
N ARG A 186 -17.42 -27.38 -5.09
CA ARG A 186 -16.66 -28.57 -5.50
C ARG A 186 -16.01 -29.23 -4.28
N SER A 187 -15.76 -30.54 -4.35
CA SER A 187 -14.99 -31.22 -3.31
C SER A 187 -13.57 -30.64 -3.22
N ASN A 188 -13.02 -30.61 -2.01
CA ASN A 188 -11.71 -30.04 -1.71
C ASN A 188 -10.60 -30.61 -2.62
N GLU A 189 -10.57 -31.94 -2.82
CA GLU A 189 -9.59 -32.61 -3.66
C GLU A 189 -9.63 -32.17 -5.13
N ARG A 190 -10.84 -31.95 -5.68
CA ARG A 190 -11.01 -31.49 -7.06
C ARG A 190 -10.58 -30.04 -7.23
N ALA A 191 -10.92 -29.18 -6.27
CA ALA A 191 -10.46 -27.78 -6.26
C ALA A 191 -8.94 -27.70 -6.22
N ARG A 192 -8.29 -28.52 -5.39
CA ARG A 192 -6.83 -28.58 -5.27
C ARG A 192 -6.15 -28.99 -6.57
N HIS A 193 -6.63 -30.06 -7.22
CA HIS A 193 -6.06 -30.54 -8.48
C HIS A 193 -6.23 -29.52 -9.63
N GLU A 194 -7.39 -28.85 -9.70
CA GLU A 194 -7.65 -27.81 -10.71
C GLU A 194 -6.76 -26.58 -10.49
N ALA A 195 -6.55 -26.16 -9.24
CA ALA A 195 -5.62 -25.08 -8.89
C ALA A 195 -4.17 -25.45 -9.24
N SER A 196 -3.68 -26.65 -8.87
CA SER A 196 -2.31 -27.09 -9.23
C SER A 196 -2.08 -27.16 -10.74
N LYS A 197 -3.09 -27.60 -11.51
CA LYS A 197 -3.00 -27.61 -12.99
C LYS A 197 -2.83 -26.20 -13.55
N LYS A 198 -3.49 -25.21 -12.96
CA LYS A 198 -3.37 -23.80 -13.37
C LYS A 198 -2.02 -23.19 -13.02
N VAL A 199 -1.47 -23.54 -11.87
CA VAL A 199 -0.09 -23.18 -11.50
C VAL A 199 0.90 -23.72 -12.54
N GLN A 200 0.78 -24.99 -12.94
CA GLN A 200 1.66 -25.55 -13.97
C GLN A 200 1.51 -24.86 -15.33
N GLU A 201 0.27 -24.59 -15.78
CA GLU A 201 0.02 -23.85 -17.01
C GLU A 201 0.66 -22.45 -16.99
N HIS A 202 0.69 -21.80 -15.83
CA HIS A 202 1.37 -20.53 -15.64
C HIS A 202 2.89 -20.67 -15.72
N LYS A 203 3.48 -21.66 -15.03
CA LYS A 203 4.93 -21.95 -15.11
C LYS A 203 5.37 -22.17 -16.56
N ASP A 204 4.60 -22.92 -17.34
CA ASP A 204 4.93 -23.22 -18.72
C ASP A 204 4.91 -21.95 -19.60
N LYS A 205 3.98 -21.02 -19.35
CA LYS A 205 3.92 -19.72 -20.05
C LYS A 205 5.08 -18.81 -19.69
N VAL A 206 5.44 -18.74 -18.40
CA VAL A 206 6.58 -17.94 -17.92
C VAL A 206 7.89 -18.49 -18.48
N ALA A 207 8.08 -19.81 -18.47
CA ALA A 207 9.26 -20.44 -19.05
C ALA A 207 9.36 -20.19 -20.57
N GLY A 208 8.23 -20.19 -21.28
CA GLY A 208 8.18 -19.87 -22.70
C GLY A 208 8.62 -18.43 -23.02
N SER A 209 8.18 -17.45 -22.22
CA SER A 209 8.48 -16.03 -22.46
C SER A 209 9.96 -15.68 -22.23
N GLU A 210 10.65 -16.38 -21.34
CA GLU A 210 12.10 -16.23 -21.14
C GLU A 210 12.91 -16.76 -22.34
N THR A 211 12.48 -17.85 -22.96
CA THR A 211 13.18 -18.43 -24.11
C THR A 211 13.12 -17.53 -25.35
N GLU A 212 12.00 -16.84 -25.58
CA GLU A 212 11.83 -15.95 -26.75
C GLU A 212 12.70 -14.67 -26.65
N LYS A 213 12.99 -14.18 -25.44
CA LYS A 213 13.87 -13.01 -25.26
C LYS A 213 15.33 -13.30 -25.60
N LYS A 214 15.76 -14.57 -25.54
CA LYS A 214 17.16 -14.96 -25.79
C LYS A 214 17.52 -14.95 -27.28
N ASP A 215 16.54 -15.19 -28.15
CA ASP A 215 16.74 -15.17 -29.61
C ASP A 215 16.60 -13.77 -30.23
N ARG A 216 16.14 -12.79 -29.45
CA ARG A 216 15.97 -11.40 -29.89
C ARG A 216 17.19 -10.51 -29.65
N PHE A 217 18.22 -10.99 -28.95
CA PHE A 217 19.53 -10.33 -28.99
C PHE A 217 20.31 -10.83 -30.20
N PRO A 218 20.41 -10.05 -31.30
CA PRO A 218 21.18 -10.48 -32.44
C PRO A 218 22.62 -10.72 -31.98
N ILE A 219 23.13 -11.93 -32.17
CA ILE A 219 24.53 -12.28 -31.85
C ILE A 219 25.49 -11.57 -32.81
N TRP A 220 24.96 -10.99 -33.89
CA TRP A 220 25.69 -10.29 -34.94
C TRP A 220 26.64 -9.18 -34.45
N PRO A 221 26.26 -8.24 -33.57
CA PRO A 221 27.18 -7.28 -32.96
C PRO A 221 28.38 -7.92 -32.24
N VAL A 222 28.17 -9.01 -31.49
CA VAL A 222 29.28 -9.70 -30.78
C VAL A 222 30.21 -10.39 -31.78
N ALA A 223 29.65 -11.03 -32.80
CA ALA A 223 30.42 -11.63 -33.88
C ALA A 223 31.25 -10.60 -34.67
N LEU A 224 30.70 -9.42 -34.95
CA LEU A 224 31.40 -8.33 -35.64
C LEU A 224 32.60 -7.81 -34.84
N VAL A 225 32.45 -7.68 -33.51
CA VAL A 225 33.56 -7.26 -32.63
C VAL A 225 34.69 -8.29 -32.63
N LEU A 226 34.37 -9.59 -32.53
CA LEU A 226 35.38 -10.66 -32.55
C LEU A 226 36.12 -10.75 -33.88
N VAL A 227 35.42 -10.60 -35.01
CA VAL A 227 36.04 -10.56 -36.35
C VAL A 227 36.96 -9.33 -36.49
N GLY A 228 36.52 -8.17 -35.99
CA GLY A 228 37.34 -6.95 -35.97
C GLY A 228 38.65 -7.12 -35.17
N ILE A 229 38.59 -7.72 -33.98
CA ILE A 229 39.77 -7.99 -33.15
C ILE A 229 40.73 -8.95 -33.87
N ALA A 230 40.23 -10.03 -34.47
CA ALA A 230 41.06 -10.99 -35.20
C ALA A 230 41.78 -10.34 -36.40
N ALA A 231 41.07 -9.51 -37.17
CA ALA A 231 41.66 -8.78 -38.30
C ALA A 231 42.75 -7.80 -37.84
N PHE A 232 42.56 -7.13 -36.70
CA PHE A 232 43.57 -6.22 -36.12
C PHE A 232 44.83 -6.97 -35.68
N ILE A 233 44.69 -8.15 -35.08
CA ILE A 233 45.83 -8.99 -34.69
C ILE A 233 46.60 -9.48 -35.93
N LEU A 234 45.90 -9.95 -36.97
CA LEU A 234 46.54 -10.46 -38.19
C LEU A 234 47.27 -9.36 -38.97
N THR A 235 46.68 -8.17 -39.08
CA THR A 235 47.33 -7.03 -39.75
C THR A 235 48.54 -6.51 -38.97
N GLY A 236 48.48 -6.50 -37.63
CA GLY A 236 49.61 -6.14 -36.77
C GLY A 236 50.83 -7.07 -36.93
N ILE A 237 50.60 -8.39 -37.06
CA ILE A 237 51.68 -9.37 -37.29
C ILE A 237 52.34 -9.15 -38.66
N PHE A 238 51.56 -8.86 -39.70
CA PHE A 238 52.09 -8.68 -41.06
C PHE A 238 52.99 -7.44 -41.20
N ILE A 239 52.67 -6.34 -40.50
CA ILE A 239 53.51 -5.13 -40.49
C ILE A 239 54.87 -5.39 -39.83
N LYS A 240 54.92 -6.26 -38.82
CA LYS A 240 56.18 -6.60 -38.13
C LYS A 240 57.09 -7.53 -38.95
N SER A 241 56.54 -8.30 -39.90
CA SER A 241 57.33 -9.22 -40.73
C SER A 241 57.98 -8.57 -41.96
N ARG A 242 57.64 -7.30 -42.27
CA ARG A 242 58.11 -6.60 -43.49
C ARG A 242 59.16 -5.51 -43.20
N ARG A 243 59.66 -5.46 -41.97
CA ARG A 243 60.70 -4.54 -41.50
C ARG A 243 61.93 -5.35 -41.10
#